data_AF-A0A4P7NCF9-F1
#
_entry.id   AF-A0A4P7NCF9-F1
#
_cell.length_a   1.000
_cell.length_b   1.000
_cell.length_c   1.000
_cell.angle_alpha   90.00
_cell.angle_beta   90.00
_cell.angle_gamma   90.00
#
_symmetry.space_group_name_H-M   'P 1'
#
loop_
_entity.id
_entity.type
_entity.pdbx_description
1 polymer ?
#
loop_
_entity_poly.entity_id
_entity_poly.type
_entity_poly.pdbx_seq_one_letter_code
_entity_poly.pdbx_strand_id
1 'polypeptide(L)'
;MALDTIYVVRHGFRSSWSVDPSTGEYFANIPSPTGIAVDPALTAYGVDQAKELGRHLLDHVRPPIERVYSSPFYRCLQTIEPFVRSKLEEGTQEGQATVDGKHNASDLNSAADRVDAALNASSTATASSPGSSSDAKALPLIKIRAEPGLGEWFGTAHFDHPAPAPVEELSTLFPDILDQGYSPALTPTSRGESIEQLHDRVALAVLEVIKRCDAEGVRSVVLCTHAAVVIALGRVLTGHMPADITVDDFHAYTCGLSAYRRRQQAAPVAVDQQPSVSPAAGPVAWRDGTGVGGGWDCELNSDCSFLTGGSERGWKFSGDESFGGINQSNVEADKRTPRL
;
A
#
# COMPACT_ATOMS: atom_id res chain seq x y z
N MET A 1 5.26 14.39 13.04
CA MET A 1 3.94 14.75 12.49
C MET A 1 3.13 13.48 12.37
N ALA A 2 1.81 13.53 12.49
CA ALA A 2 0.98 12.33 12.38
C ALA A 2 0.66 12.02 10.91
N LEU A 3 0.48 10.74 10.59
CA LEU A 3 -0.09 10.25 9.35
C LEU A 3 -1.49 10.85 9.19
N ASP A 4 -1.72 11.44 8.03
CA ASP A 4 -2.93 12.20 7.70
C ASP A 4 -3.71 11.56 6.56
N THR A 5 -3.02 10.92 5.60
CA THR A 5 -3.64 10.30 4.42
C THR A 5 -3.17 8.87 4.22
N ILE A 6 -4.11 7.96 4.00
CA ILE A 6 -3.86 6.60 3.51
C ILE A 6 -4.52 6.46 2.15
N TYR A 7 -3.72 6.19 1.13
CA TYR A 7 -4.21 5.73 -0.17
C TYR A 7 -4.20 4.21 -0.22
N VAL A 8 -5.20 3.62 -0.85
CA VAL A 8 -5.30 2.17 -1.04
C VAL A 8 -5.51 1.89 -2.51
N VAL A 9 -4.69 1.02 -3.08
CA VAL A 9 -4.81 0.57 -4.47
C VAL A 9 -4.92 -0.95 -4.52
N ARG A 10 -5.79 -1.44 -5.40
CA ARG A 10 -5.80 -2.87 -5.76
C ARG A 10 -4.78 -3.13 -6.86
N HIS A 11 -4.18 -4.32 -6.87
CA HIS A 11 -3.39 -4.79 -8.00
C HIS A 11 -4.13 -4.66 -9.35
N GLY A 12 -3.37 -4.57 -10.45
CA GLY A 12 -3.90 -4.52 -11.82
C GLY A 12 -4.49 -5.84 -12.33
N PHE A 13 -4.92 -5.83 -13.58
CA PHE A 13 -5.52 -6.99 -14.25
C PHE A 13 -4.54 -8.16 -14.36
N ARG A 14 -4.82 -9.25 -13.65
CA ARG A 14 -3.94 -10.43 -13.53
C ARG A 14 -4.28 -11.57 -14.47
N SER A 15 -3.30 -12.45 -14.68
CA SER A 15 -3.55 -13.77 -15.26
C SER A 15 -4.37 -14.66 -14.30
N SER A 16 -5.09 -15.64 -14.84
CA SER A 16 -5.95 -16.54 -14.06
C SER A 16 -5.18 -17.68 -13.38
N TRP A 17 -5.70 -18.16 -12.25
CA TRP A 17 -5.32 -19.39 -11.58
C TRP A 17 -6.57 -20.06 -11.01
N SER A 18 -6.47 -21.34 -10.67
CA SER A 18 -7.54 -22.13 -10.06
C SER A 18 -7.01 -23.00 -8.92
N VAL A 19 -7.92 -23.49 -8.08
CA VAL A 19 -7.64 -24.45 -7.01
C VAL A 19 -8.59 -25.63 -7.13
N ASP A 20 -8.09 -26.84 -6.92
CA ASP A 20 -8.95 -28.00 -6.69
C ASP A 20 -9.35 -28.01 -5.20
N PRO A 21 -10.65 -27.82 -4.87
CA PRO A 21 -11.10 -27.72 -3.49
C PRO A 21 -11.00 -29.03 -2.70
N SER A 22 -10.84 -30.17 -3.39
CA SER A 22 -10.72 -31.49 -2.76
C SER A 22 -9.29 -31.86 -2.38
N THR A 23 -8.31 -31.41 -3.17
CA THR A 23 -6.89 -31.71 -2.95
C THR A 23 -6.13 -30.52 -2.36
N GLY A 24 -6.67 -29.30 -2.51
CA GLY A 24 -5.97 -28.05 -2.22
C GLY A 24 -4.87 -27.70 -3.23
N GLU A 25 -4.79 -28.42 -4.35
CA GLU A 25 -3.78 -28.19 -5.37
C GLU A 25 -4.11 -26.95 -6.21
N TYR A 26 -3.13 -26.07 -6.35
CA TYR A 26 -3.25 -24.82 -7.11
C TYR A 26 -2.63 -24.95 -8.49
N PHE A 27 -3.34 -24.44 -9.50
CA PHE A 27 -2.93 -24.51 -10.89
C PHE A 27 -2.94 -23.14 -11.55
N ALA A 28 -1.91 -22.88 -12.37
CA ALA A 28 -1.83 -21.75 -13.26
C ALA A 28 -1.34 -22.21 -14.64
N ASN A 29 -2.06 -21.84 -15.69
CA ASN A 29 -1.65 -22.17 -17.07
C ASN A 29 -0.39 -21.40 -17.51
N ILE A 30 -0.15 -20.25 -16.88
CA ILE A 30 1.02 -19.41 -17.08
C ILE A 30 1.84 -19.50 -15.80
N PRO A 31 3.08 -20.02 -15.84
CA PRO A 31 3.94 -20.06 -14.67
C PRO A 31 4.13 -18.68 -14.04
N SER A 32 4.00 -18.62 -12.72
CA SER A 32 4.31 -17.40 -11.97
C SER A 32 5.81 -17.13 -12.00
N PRO A 33 6.26 -15.85 -12.04
CA PRO A 33 7.65 -15.50 -11.85
C PRO A 33 8.26 -15.99 -10.53
N THR A 34 7.46 -16.15 -9.48
CA THR A 34 7.88 -16.71 -8.17
C THR A 34 7.72 -18.23 -8.11
N GLY A 35 7.24 -18.87 -9.18
CA GLY A 35 6.89 -20.30 -9.19
C GLY A 35 5.64 -20.66 -8.38
N ILE A 36 5.03 -19.71 -7.66
CA ILE A 36 3.86 -19.92 -6.81
C ILE A 36 2.58 -19.73 -7.64
N ALA A 37 1.76 -20.78 -7.78
CA ALA A 37 0.59 -20.79 -8.67
C ALA A 37 -0.45 -19.70 -8.36
N VAL A 38 -0.67 -19.36 -7.08
CA VAL A 38 -1.60 -18.30 -6.64
C VAL A 38 -1.04 -16.88 -6.75
N ASP A 39 0.20 -16.75 -7.23
CA ASP A 39 0.90 -15.48 -7.38
C ASP A 39 1.17 -15.13 -8.85
N PRO A 40 0.13 -15.06 -9.71
CA PRO A 40 0.31 -14.78 -11.13
C PRO A 40 0.84 -13.36 -11.35
N ALA A 41 1.56 -13.16 -12.44
CA ALA A 41 1.86 -11.84 -12.96
C ALA A 41 0.60 -11.12 -13.49
N LEU A 42 0.71 -9.80 -13.61
CA LEU A 42 -0.21 -9.00 -14.39
C LEU A 42 -0.20 -9.44 -15.86
N THR A 43 -1.35 -9.29 -16.53
CA THR A 43 -1.41 -9.35 -18.01
C THR A 43 -0.71 -8.13 -18.61
N ALA A 44 -0.41 -8.15 -19.91
CA ALA A 44 0.11 -6.96 -20.61
C ALA A 44 -0.80 -5.74 -20.39
N TYR A 45 -2.11 -5.94 -20.45
CA TYR A 45 -3.10 -4.91 -20.15
C TYR A 45 -3.05 -4.43 -18.69
N GLY A 46 -2.89 -5.35 -17.73
CA GLY A 46 -2.71 -4.99 -16.32
C GLY A 46 -1.42 -4.21 -16.04
N VAL A 47 -0.35 -4.48 -16.79
CA VAL A 47 0.89 -3.68 -16.75
C VAL A 47 0.64 -2.25 -17.26
N ASP A 48 -0.20 -2.08 -18.28
CA ASP A 48 -0.55 -0.74 -18.77
C ASP A 48 -1.42 0.01 -17.75
N GLN A 49 -2.38 -0.65 -17.10
CA GLN A 49 -3.10 -0.07 -15.95
C GLN A 49 -2.14 0.38 -14.85
N ALA A 50 -1.13 -0.43 -14.51
CA ALA A 50 -0.13 -0.09 -13.49
C ALA A 50 0.71 1.15 -13.86
N LYS A 51 1.02 1.34 -15.14
CA LYS A 51 1.71 2.55 -15.63
C LYS A 51 0.81 3.78 -15.56
N GLU A 52 -0.46 3.66 -15.91
CA GLU A 52 -1.44 4.76 -15.79
C GLU A 52 -1.64 5.15 -14.32
N LEU A 53 -1.83 4.17 -13.44
CA LEU A 53 -1.86 4.37 -11.99
C LEU A 53 -0.59 5.06 -11.50
N GLY A 54 0.59 4.57 -11.90
CA GLY A 54 1.87 5.11 -11.46
C GLY A 54 2.04 6.60 -11.79
N ARG A 55 1.65 7.01 -13.01
CA ARG A 55 1.64 8.43 -13.41
C ARG A 55 0.62 9.23 -12.60
N HIS A 56 -0.58 8.69 -12.39
CA HIS A 56 -1.61 9.38 -11.61
C HIS A 56 -1.17 9.63 -10.15
N LEU A 57 -0.60 8.61 -9.50
CA LEU A 57 -0.05 8.71 -8.14
C LEU A 57 1.07 9.75 -8.05
N LEU A 58 1.86 9.91 -9.11
CA LEU A 58 2.96 10.86 -9.18
C LEU A 58 2.46 12.30 -9.38
N ASP A 59 1.66 12.50 -10.42
CA ASP A 59 1.38 13.83 -10.96
C ASP A 59 0.20 14.50 -10.27
N HIS A 60 -0.81 13.71 -9.87
CA HIS A 60 -2.14 14.23 -9.50
C HIS A 60 -2.55 13.98 -8.05
N VAL A 61 -2.04 12.94 -7.40
CA VAL A 61 -2.41 12.62 -6.01
C VAL A 61 -1.82 13.62 -5.02
N ARG A 62 -2.65 14.15 -4.12
CA ARG A 62 -2.28 15.15 -3.10
C ARG A 62 -2.95 14.84 -1.74
N PRO A 63 -2.21 14.87 -0.61
CA PRO A 63 -0.77 15.15 -0.51
C PRO A 63 0.10 14.08 -1.18
N PRO A 64 1.33 14.44 -1.63
CA PRO A 64 2.26 13.48 -2.23
C PRO A 64 2.51 12.29 -1.32
N ILE A 65 2.68 11.11 -1.90
CA ILE A 65 2.99 9.89 -1.16
C ILE A 65 4.42 9.96 -0.65
N GLU A 66 4.60 9.73 0.65
CA GLU A 66 5.91 9.75 1.35
C GLU A 66 6.37 8.33 1.72
N ARG A 67 5.46 7.35 1.69
CA ARG A 67 5.76 5.95 1.98
C ARG A 67 4.91 4.97 1.19
N VAL A 68 5.49 3.82 0.85
CA VAL A 68 4.82 2.73 0.13
C VAL A 68 4.88 1.45 0.94
N TYR A 69 3.72 0.85 1.17
CA TYR A 69 3.58 -0.53 1.62
C TYR A 69 2.87 -1.33 0.54
N SER A 70 3.26 -2.59 0.37
CA SER A 70 2.60 -3.48 -0.58
C SER A 70 2.46 -4.86 0.02
N SER A 71 1.39 -5.56 -0.37
CA SER A 71 1.36 -7.01 -0.30
C SER A 71 2.61 -7.59 -0.99
N PRO A 72 3.26 -8.62 -0.43
CA PRO A 72 4.43 -9.26 -1.02
C PRO A 72 4.12 -10.11 -2.27
N PHE A 73 2.85 -10.37 -2.57
CA PHE A 73 2.46 -11.05 -3.82
C PHE A 73 2.96 -10.27 -5.04
N TYR A 74 3.60 -10.97 -5.98
CA TYR A 74 4.23 -10.43 -7.18
C TYR A 74 3.34 -9.42 -7.90
N ARG A 75 2.05 -9.72 -8.11
CA ARG A 75 1.11 -8.80 -8.79
C ARG A 75 0.96 -7.43 -8.12
N CYS A 76 1.05 -7.36 -6.79
CA CYS A 76 0.96 -6.08 -6.06
C CYS A 76 2.24 -5.28 -6.23
N LEU A 77 3.41 -5.94 -6.10
CA LEU A 77 4.71 -5.31 -6.33
C LEU A 77 4.82 -4.79 -7.78
N GLN A 78 4.44 -5.61 -8.76
CA GLN A 78 4.41 -5.22 -10.18
C GLN A 78 3.43 -4.05 -10.45
N THR A 79 2.35 -3.92 -9.67
CA THR A 79 1.39 -2.83 -9.84
C THR A 79 1.96 -1.50 -9.36
N ILE A 80 2.66 -1.48 -8.21
CA ILE A 80 3.17 -0.24 -7.62
C ILE A 80 4.58 0.13 -8.12
N GLU A 81 5.28 -0.81 -8.74
CA GLU A 81 6.63 -0.62 -9.29
C GLU A 81 6.77 0.61 -10.20
N PRO A 82 5.88 0.89 -11.18
CA PRO A 82 6.02 2.07 -12.04
C PRO A 82 6.08 3.39 -11.25
N PHE A 83 5.24 3.54 -10.22
CA PHE A 83 5.24 4.71 -9.34
C PHE A 83 6.58 4.86 -8.60
N VAL A 84 7.06 3.77 -8.00
CA VAL A 84 8.28 3.78 -7.17
C VAL A 84 9.51 4.06 -8.02
N ARG A 85 9.62 3.43 -9.20
CA ARG A 85 10.75 3.69 -10.10
C ARG A 85 10.80 5.15 -10.55
N SER A 86 9.67 5.72 -10.97
CA SER A 86 9.62 7.14 -11.34
C SER A 86 10.00 8.06 -10.18
N LYS A 87 9.61 7.73 -8.93
CA LYS A 87 10.04 8.49 -7.74
C LYS A 87 11.54 8.41 -7.47
N LEU A 88 12.17 7.26 -7.68
CA LEU A 88 13.63 7.10 -7.52
C LEU A 88 14.42 7.88 -8.59
N GLU A 89 13.87 7.95 -9.80
CA GLU A 89 14.44 8.71 -10.92
C GLU A 89 14.38 10.22 -10.65
N GLU A 90 13.26 10.76 -10.17
CA GLU A 90 13.12 12.17 -9.76
C GLU A 90 14.17 12.56 -8.71
N GLY A 91 14.32 11.74 -7.66
CA GLY A 91 15.30 12.01 -6.60
C GLY A 91 16.77 11.98 -7.07
N THR A 92 17.06 11.17 -8.09
CA THR A 92 18.41 11.11 -8.69
C THR A 92 18.71 12.36 -9.53
N GLN A 93 17.72 12.86 -10.28
CA GLN A 93 17.86 14.05 -11.11
C GLN A 93 18.00 15.33 -10.26
N GLU A 94 17.21 15.48 -9.19
CA GLU A 94 17.35 16.58 -8.22
C GLU A 94 18.72 16.57 -7.51
N GLY A 95 19.22 15.38 -7.18
CA GLY A 95 20.56 15.21 -6.59
C GLY A 95 21.70 15.59 -7.54
N GLN A 96 21.57 15.34 -8.84
CA GLN A 96 22.58 15.74 -9.83
C GLN A 96 22.54 17.24 -10.13
N ALA A 97 21.37 17.84 -10.29
CA ALA A 97 21.22 19.28 -10.53
C ALA A 97 21.79 20.14 -9.38
N THR A 98 21.72 19.67 -8.13
CA THR A 98 22.29 20.37 -6.97
C THR A 98 23.82 20.23 -6.84
N VAL A 99 24.42 19.17 -7.40
CA VAL A 99 25.87 18.97 -7.45
C VAL A 99 26.52 19.80 -8.55
N ASP A 100 25.93 19.82 -9.75
CA ASP A 100 26.43 20.62 -10.87
C ASP A 100 26.34 22.14 -10.62
N GLY A 101 25.35 22.59 -9.85
CA GLY A 101 25.23 23.97 -9.40
C GLY A 101 26.33 24.43 -8.42
N LYS A 102 27.02 23.51 -7.74
CA LYS A 102 28.15 23.83 -6.83
C LYS A 102 29.50 23.87 -7.52
N HIS A 103 29.65 23.28 -8.71
CA HIS A 103 30.90 23.32 -9.48
C HIS A 103 31.04 24.53 -10.41
N ASN A 104 29.97 25.31 -10.63
CA ASN A 104 30.01 26.55 -11.41
C ASN A 104 30.24 27.84 -10.59
N ALA A 105 30.52 27.74 -9.29
CA ALA A 105 30.68 28.91 -8.41
C ALA A 105 32.15 29.38 -8.23
N SER A 106 33.12 28.84 -8.98
CA SER A 106 34.54 29.22 -8.85
C SER A 106 35.12 30.08 -9.98
N ASP A 107 34.39 30.33 -11.06
CA ASP A 107 34.90 31.15 -12.17
C ASP A 107 34.08 32.42 -12.32
N LEU A 108 34.46 33.48 -11.61
CA LEU A 108 34.22 34.89 -11.97
C LEU A 108 35.02 35.78 -11.01
N ASN A 109 36.28 36.05 -11.35
CA ASN A 109 36.96 37.23 -10.83
C ASN A 109 38.01 37.71 -11.85
N SER A 110 37.69 38.76 -12.61
CA SER A 110 38.64 39.75 -13.14
C SER A 110 37.93 40.74 -14.06
N ALA A 111 37.69 41.96 -13.56
CA ALA A 111 38.04 43.20 -14.25
C ALA A 111 37.74 44.39 -13.33
N ALA A 112 38.79 45.14 -13.03
CA ALA A 112 38.79 46.32 -12.17
C ALA A 112 38.34 47.60 -12.91
N ASP A 113 38.17 48.65 -12.10
CA ASP A 113 38.20 50.09 -12.39
C ASP A 113 36.91 50.78 -12.87
N ARG A 114 36.30 51.57 -11.96
CA ARG A 114 36.52 53.03 -11.91
C ARG A 114 35.80 53.70 -10.72
N VAL A 115 36.52 54.68 -10.17
CA VAL A 115 36.24 55.63 -9.09
C VAL A 115 35.12 56.63 -9.41
N ASP A 116 34.27 57.01 -8.43
CA ASP A 116 34.38 58.32 -7.75
C ASP A 116 33.34 58.58 -6.64
N ALA A 117 33.79 59.46 -5.73
CA ALA A 117 33.28 60.00 -4.46
C ALA A 117 31.76 60.31 -4.27
N ALA A 118 31.24 60.11 -3.06
CA ALA A 118 31.08 61.18 -2.03
C ALA A 118 30.15 60.78 -0.85
N LEU A 119 30.68 60.94 0.38
CA LEU A 119 30.07 61.48 1.61
C LEU A 119 28.59 61.20 1.93
N ASN A 120 28.30 60.45 3.01
CA ASN A 120 27.92 61.05 4.31
C ASN A 120 27.75 59.99 5.42
N ALA A 121 28.08 60.39 6.63
CA ALA A 121 27.94 59.62 7.86
C ALA A 121 26.47 59.46 8.29
N SER A 122 26.11 58.30 8.84
CA SER A 122 25.46 58.21 10.16
C SER A 122 25.29 56.76 10.60
N SER A 123 25.56 56.55 11.88
CA SER A 123 25.40 55.35 12.68
C SER A 123 23.98 54.79 12.72
N THR A 124 23.84 53.48 12.55
CA THR A 124 22.89 52.67 13.35
C THR A 124 23.28 51.20 13.24
N ALA A 125 23.53 50.58 14.39
CA ALA A 125 23.65 49.15 14.54
C ALA A 125 22.27 48.50 14.31
N THR A 126 22.20 47.55 13.38
CA THR A 126 21.06 46.62 13.27
C THR A 126 21.60 45.22 13.17
N ALA A 127 21.16 44.40 14.13
CA ALA A 127 21.57 43.03 14.35
C ALA A 127 21.30 42.15 13.12
N SER A 128 22.30 41.34 12.79
CA SER A 128 22.20 40.21 11.88
C SER A 128 21.13 39.23 12.36
N SER A 129 20.02 39.16 11.64
CA SER A 129 19.10 38.04 11.72
C SER A 129 19.78 36.83 11.06
N PRO A 130 19.91 35.68 11.73
CA PRO A 130 20.38 34.48 11.06
C PRO A 130 19.26 34.04 10.10
N GLY A 131 19.59 34.05 8.80
CA GLY A 131 18.76 33.42 7.79
C GLY A 131 18.51 31.97 8.19
N SER A 132 17.26 31.66 8.48
CA SER A 132 16.77 30.29 8.61
C SER A 132 16.87 29.63 7.23
N SER A 133 18.04 29.09 6.91
CA SER A 133 18.14 28.06 5.88
C SER A 133 17.35 26.86 6.41
N SER A 134 16.09 26.78 6.00
CA SER A 134 15.35 25.54 6.12
C SER A 134 16.11 24.52 5.29
N ASP A 135 16.90 23.67 5.95
CA ASP A 135 17.36 22.42 5.38
C ASP A 135 16.10 21.66 4.97
N ALA A 136 15.72 21.81 3.69
CA ALA A 136 14.78 20.92 3.06
C ALA A 136 15.45 19.55 3.07
N LYS A 137 15.23 18.81 4.16
CA LYS A 137 15.78 17.48 4.35
C LYS A 137 15.31 16.67 3.15
N ALA A 138 16.24 16.33 2.27
CA ALA A 138 15.96 15.52 1.08
C ALA A 138 15.08 14.36 1.51
N LEU A 139 13.89 14.24 0.90
CA LEU A 139 12.98 13.15 1.23
C LEU A 139 13.73 11.84 0.94
N PRO A 140 13.81 10.91 1.91
CA PRO A 140 14.50 9.66 1.68
C PRO A 140 13.88 8.94 0.47
N LEU A 141 14.74 8.28 -0.32
CA LEU A 141 14.32 7.45 -1.46
C LEU A 141 13.18 6.52 -1.02
N ILE A 142 12.04 6.61 -1.71
CA ILE A 142 10.88 5.76 -1.43
C ILE A 142 11.19 4.35 -1.90
N LYS A 143 11.26 3.42 -0.95
CA LYS A 143 11.29 1.97 -1.20
C LYS A 143 9.98 1.34 -0.72
N ILE A 144 9.65 0.18 -1.29
CA ILE A 144 8.47 -0.60 -0.95
C ILE A 144 8.75 -1.42 0.30
N ARG A 145 7.92 -1.25 1.33
CA ARG A 145 7.87 -2.16 2.48
C ARG A 145 6.88 -3.29 2.19
N ALA A 146 7.41 -4.49 1.97
CA ALA A 146 6.60 -5.68 1.71
C ALA A 146 5.96 -6.16 3.03
N GLU A 147 4.63 -5.97 3.15
CA GLU A 147 3.87 -6.24 4.37
C GLU A 147 2.92 -7.43 4.17
N PRO A 148 3.26 -8.62 4.71
CA PRO A 148 2.41 -9.82 4.70
C PRO A 148 1.02 -9.60 5.29
N GLY A 149 0.84 -8.69 6.25
CA GLY A 149 -0.47 -8.29 6.77
C GLY A 149 -1.41 -7.66 5.74
N LEU A 150 -0.89 -7.21 4.58
CA LEU A 150 -1.66 -6.79 3.40
C LEU A 150 -1.77 -7.91 2.34
N GLY A 151 -1.43 -9.14 2.72
CA GLY A 151 -1.51 -10.37 1.93
C GLY A 151 -2.91 -10.69 1.42
N GLU A 152 -2.97 -11.50 0.35
CA GLU A 152 -4.23 -12.02 -0.20
C GLU A 152 -5.06 -12.70 0.88
N TRP A 153 -6.38 -12.70 0.70
CA TRP A 153 -7.27 -13.46 1.55
C TRP A 153 -7.54 -14.84 0.95
N PHE A 154 -7.24 -15.87 1.72
CA PHE A 154 -7.71 -17.22 1.47
C PHE A 154 -8.75 -17.57 2.53
N GLY A 155 -9.93 -18.04 2.11
CA GLY A 155 -10.93 -18.56 3.02
C GLY A 155 -10.43 -19.80 3.75
N THR A 156 -10.96 -20.09 4.94
CA THR A 156 -10.50 -21.19 5.79
C THR A 156 -10.47 -22.54 5.05
N ALA A 157 -9.35 -23.24 5.14
CA ALA A 157 -9.15 -24.53 4.50
C ALA A 157 -8.60 -25.61 5.45
N HIS A 158 -8.82 -26.86 5.05
CA HIS A 158 -8.25 -28.02 5.72
C HIS A 158 -6.82 -28.36 5.25
N PHE A 159 -6.29 -27.57 4.32
CA PHE A 159 -4.93 -27.60 3.79
C PHE A 159 -4.23 -26.24 3.98
N ASP A 160 -2.93 -26.18 3.71
CA ASP A 160 -2.16 -24.94 3.77
C ASP A 160 -2.20 -24.20 2.43
N HIS A 161 -2.49 -22.91 2.49
CA HIS A 161 -2.36 -22.00 1.35
C HIS A 161 -0.90 -21.62 1.12
N PRO A 162 -0.50 -21.36 -0.13
CA PRO A 162 0.84 -20.87 -0.42
C PRO A 162 1.10 -19.52 0.22
N ALA A 163 2.24 -19.39 0.88
CA ALA A 163 2.78 -18.10 1.29
C ALA A 163 3.35 -17.34 0.07
N PRO A 164 3.40 -16.01 0.12
CA PRO A 164 4.16 -15.22 -0.86
C PRO A 164 5.65 -15.57 -0.79
N ALA A 165 6.39 -15.29 -1.87
CA ALA A 165 7.84 -15.48 -1.92
C ALA A 165 8.54 -14.60 -0.85
N PRO A 166 9.69 -15.06 -0.31
CA PRO A 166 10.48 -14.28 0.66
C PRO A 166 11.06 -13.02 0.01
N VAL A 167 11.31 -11.98 0.82
CA VAL A 167 11.78 -10.66 0.34
C VAL A 167 13.12 -10.75 -0.39
N GLU A 168 13.97 -11.70 -0.01
CA GLU A 168 15.26 -11.97 -0.64
C GLU A 168 15.06 -12.41 -2.10
N GLU A 169 14.11 -13.32 -2.34
CA GLU A 169 13.75 -13.77 -3.69
C GLU A 169 13.08 -12.64 -4.49
N LEU A 170 12.11 -11.95 -3.88
CA LEU A 170 11.41 -10.82 -4.51
C LEU A 170 12.38 -9.69 -4.89
N SER A 171 13.46 -9.48 -4.12
CA SER A 171 14.48 -8.47 -4.43
C SER A 171 15.27 -8.80 -5.69
N THR A 172 15.35 -10.08 -6.09
CA THR A 172 15.96 -10.47 -7.38
C THR A 172 15.04 -10.14 -8.55
N LEU A 173 13.72 -10.20 -8.34
CA LEU A 173 12.70 -9.92 -9.36
C LEU A 173 12.40 -8.42 -9.47
N PHE A 174 12.54 -7.69 -8.36
CA PHE A 174 12.28 -6.25 -8.23
C PHE A 174 13.53 -5.54 -7.68
N PRO A 175 14.61 -5.43 -8.47
CA PRO A 175 15.87 -4.86 -7.99
C PRO A 175 15.70 -3.40 -7.58
N ASP A 176 16.36 -3.06 -6.48
CA ASP A 176 16.54 -1.73 -5.89
C ASP A 176 15.30 -1.01 -5.34
N ILE A 177 14.10 -1.57 -5.53
CA ILE A 177 12.85 -0.92 -5.11
C ILE A 177 12.30 -1.44 -3.77
N LEU A 178 12.78 -2.57 -3.25
CA LEU A 178 12.33 -3.13 -1.96
C LEU A 178 13.18 -2.65 -0.78
N ASP A 179 12.53 -2.35 0.34
CA ASP A 179 13.16 -2.08 1.63
C ASP A 179 13.49 -3.40 2.33
N GLN A 180 14.70 -3.93 2.11
CA GLN A 180 15.16 -5.16 2.74
C GLN A 180 15.39 -5.03 4.26
N GLY A 181 15.44 -3.81 4.80
CA GLY A 181 15.52 -3.56 6.23
C GLY A 181 14.16 -3.64 6.94
N TYR A 182 13.08 -3.80 6.18
CA TYR A 182 11.73 -3.87 6.71
C TYR A 182 11.44 -5.20 7.42
N SER A 183 11.03 -5.13 8.69
CA SER A 183 10.56 -6.29 9.44
C SER A 183 9.03 -6.23 9.62
N PRO A 184 8.26 -7.16 9.03
CA PRO A 184 6.81 -7.25 9.22
C PRO A 184 6.38 -7.36 10.68
N ALA A 185 5.22 -6.79 11.00
CA ALA A 185 4.65 -6.93 12.35
C ALA A 185 3.84 -8.23 12.53
N LEU A 186 3.35 -8.82 11.44
CA LEU A 186 2.55 -10.03 11.46
C LEU A 186 2.77 -10.88 10.21
N THR A 187 2.46 -12.16 10.34
CA THR A 187 2.39 -13.13 9.24
C THR A 187 1.00 -13.78 9.26
N PRO A 188 0.23 -13.74 8.16
CA PRO A 188 -1.07 -14.42 8.09
C PRO A 188 -0.93 -15.93 8.32
N THR A 189 -2.00 -16.55 8.84
CA THR A 189 -2.06 -18.01 8.97
C THR A 189 -2.06 -18.69 7.60
N SER A 190 -1.38 -19.83 7.48
CA SER A 190 -1.43 -20.67 6.27
C SER A 190 -2.78 -21.35 6.06
N ARG A 191 -3.62 -21.42 7.09
CA ARG A 191 -4.90 -22.17 7.08
C ARG A 191 -6.10 -21.38 6.58
N GLY A 192 -5.86 -20.16 6.11
CA GLY A 192 -6.89 -19.24 5.69
C GLY A 192 -7.63 -18.63 6.87
N GLU A 193 -8.54 -17.70 6.57
CA GLU A 193 -9.19 -16.82 7.53
C GLU A 193 -10.70 -16.80 7.26
N SER A 194 -11.53 -16.82 8.30
CA SER A 194 -12.93 -16.38 8.17
C SER A 194 -12.98 -14.92 7.76
N ILE A 195 -14.16 -14.42 7.35
CA ILE A 195 -14.30 -13.00 7.04
C ILE A 195 -14.02 -12.15 8.29
N GLU A 196 -14.44 -12.57 9.48
CA GLU A 196 -14.10 -11.84 10.71
C GLU A 196 -12.58 -11.82 10.96
N GLN A 197 -11.92 -12.97 10.83
CA GLN A 197 -10.47 -13.08 11.01
C GLN A 197 -9.69 -12.22 10.01
N LEU A 198 -10.16 -12.13 8.76
CA LEU A 198 -9.61 -11.21 7.76
C LEU A 198 -9.66 -9.75 8.25
N HIS A 199 -10.80 -9.30 8.77
CA HIS A 199 -10.91 -7.91 9.27
C HIS A 199 -10.00 -7.69 10.49
N ASP A 200 -9.88 -8.66 11.39
CA ASP A 200 -8.99 -8.57 12.55
C ASP A 200 -7.52 -8.49 12.13
N ARG A 201 -7.08 -9.32 11.17
CA ARG A 201 -5.74 -9.23 10.58
C ARG A 201 -5.50 -7.84 9.97
N VAL A 202 -6.42 -7.37 9.13
CA VAL A 202 -6.26 -6.11 8.41
C VAL A 202 -6.24 -4.93 9.39
N ALA A 203 -7.06 -4.98 10.45
CA ALA A 203 -7.05 -3.98 11.50
C ALA A 203 -5.70 -3.93 12.25
N LEU A 204 -5.13 -5.09 12.58
CA LEU A 204 -3.80 -5.16 13.20
C LEU A 204 -2.70 -4.67 12.25
N ALA A 205 -2.71 -5.11 11.00
CA ALA A 205 -1.72 -4.73 10.00
C ALA A 205 -1.69 -3.23 9.78
N VAL A 206 -2.87 -2.61 9.56
CA VAL A 206 -2.94 -1.17 9.32
C VAL A 206 -2.65 -0.35 10.57
N LEU A 207 -2.96 -0.85 11.77
CA LEU A 207 -2.56 -0.21 13.02
C LEU A 207 -1.03 -0.11 13.13
N GLU A 208 -0.31 -1.19 12.83
CA GLU A 208 1.16 -1.21 12.89
C GLU A 208 1.79 -0.34 11.79
N VAL A 209 1.18 -0.26 10.61
CA VAL A 209 1.55 0.72 9.57
C VAL A 209 1.36 2.15 10.08
N ILE A 210 0.21 2.47 10.70
CA ILE A 210 -0.08 3.80 11.24
C ILE A 210 0.92 4.18 12.32
N LYS A 211 1.16 3.31 13.32
CA LYS A 211 2.14 3.53 14.40
C LYS A 211 3.53 3.85 13.85
N ARG A 212 3.99 3.09 12.86
CA ARG A 212 5.31 3.30 12.24
C ARG A 212 5.36 4.61 11.45
N CYS A 213 4.33 4.91 10.67
CA CYS A 213 4.26 6.17 9.93
C CYS A 213 4.25 7.38 10.89
N ASP A 214 3.45 7.33 11.96
CA ASP A 214 3.40 8.35 13.00
C ASP A 214 4.77 8.57 13.67
N ALA A 215 5.46 7.48 14.03
CA ALA A 215 6.79 7.53 14.65
C ALA A 215 7.88 8.09 13.71
N GLU A 216 7.77 7.79 12.41
CA GLU A 216 8.72 8.26 11.39
C GLU A 216 8.38 9.66 10.86
N GLY A 217 7.23 10.22 11.24
CA GLY A 217 6.77 11.53 10.80
C GLY A 217 6.20 11.54 9.37
N VAL A 218 5.86 10.38 8.82
CA VAL A 218 5.22 10.19 7.50
C VAL A 218 3.78 10.70 7.57
N ARG A 219 3.41 11.57 6.63
CA ARG A 219 2.06 12.15 6.54
C ARG A 219 1.14 11.45 5.55
N SER A 220 1.72 10.79 4.56
CA SER A 220 0.97 10.23 3.43
C SER A 220 1.57 8.90 2.98
N VAL A 221 0.75 7.86 2.93
CA VAL A 221 1.17 6.48 2.59
C VAL A 221 0.26 5.89 1.52
N VAL A 222 0.79 5.07 0.64
CA VAL A 222 -0.01 4.21 -0.26
C VAL A 222 0.17 2.74 0.11
N LEU A 223 -0.95 2.01 0.12
CA LEU A 223 -1.02 0.57 0.37
C LEU A 223 -1.48 -0.14 -0.92
N CYS A 224 -0.64 -1.00 -1.49
CA CYS A 224 -1.03 -1.84 -2.64
C CYS A 224 -1.42 -3.26 -2.19
N THR A 225 -2.64 -3.69 -2.51
CA THR A 225 -3.20 -4.94 -1.97
C THR A 225 -4.25 -5.61 -2.89
N HIS A 226 -5.07 -6.50 -2.33
CA HIS A 226 -6.03 -7.37 -3.02
C HIS A 226 -7.48 -6.98 -2.72
N ALA A 227 -8.41 -7.50 -3.52
CA ALA A 227 -9.79 -7.02 -3.50
C ALA A 227 -10.46 -7.11 -2.12
N ALA A 228 -10.42 -8.29 -1.48
CA ALA A 228 -11.01 -8.49 -0.16
C ALA A 228 -10.36 -7.60 0.91
N VAL A 229 -9.05 -7.38 0.80
CA VAL A 229 -8.29 -6.51 1.72
C VAL A 229 -8.62 -5.04 1.51
N VAL A 230 -8.89 -4.57 0.28
CA VAL A 230 -9.35 -3.20 0.02
C VAL A 230 -10.67 -2.93 0.75
N ILE A 231 -11.62 -3.86 0.67
CA ILE A 231 -12.93 -3.73 1.34
C ILE A 231 -12.75 -3.78 2.87
N ALA A 232 -11.98 -4.74 3.36
CA ALA A 232 -11.67 -4.85 4.78
C ALA A 232 -10.99 -3.56 5.30
N LEU A 233 -10.04 -2.99 4.56
CA LEU A 233 -9.39 -1.72 4.89
C LEU A 233 -10.41 -0.59 5.02
N GLY A 234 -11.34 -0.46 4.08
CA GLY A 234 -12.41 0.53 4.16
C GLY A 234 -13.24 0.40 5.43
N ARG A 235 -13.65 -0.82 5.78
CA ARG A 235 -14.43 -1.11 6.99
C ARG A 235 -13.65 -0.85 8.27
N VAL A 236 -12.40 -1.31 8.38
CA VAL A 236 -11.61 -1.15 9.61
C VAL A 236 -11.10 0.27 9.81
N LEU A 237 -10.80 1.01 8.73
CA LEU A 237 -10.36 2.40 8.83
C LEU A 237 -11.53 3.32 9.20
N THR A 238 -12.71 3.13 8.59
CA THR A 238 -13.88 3.95 8.90
C THR A 238 -14.59 3.55 10.19
N GLY A 239 -14.39 2.30 10.62
CA GLY A 239 -15.06 1.69 11.76
C GLY A 239 -16.47 1.18 11.46
N HIS A 240 -16.87 1.17 10.20
CA HIS A 240 -18.20 0.77 9.77
C HIS A 240 -18.16 -0.66 9.24
N MET A 241 -18.40 -1.64 10.12
CA MET A 241 -18.77 -2.98 9.68
C MET A 241 -20.28 -3.03 9.46
N PRO A 242 -20.76 -3.44 8.27
CA PRO A 242 -22.18 -3.70 8.08
C PRO A 242 -22.63 -4.96 8.83
N ALA A 243 -23.90 -5.01 9.23
CA ALA A 243 -24.50 -6.22 9.81
C ALA A 243 -24.64 -7.35 8.77
N ASP A 244 -24.90 -6.99 7.51
CA ASP A 244 -24.87 -7.88 6.36
C ASP A 244 -23.53 -7.70 5.63
N ILE A 245 -22.75 -8.77 5.54
CA ILE A 245 -21.41 -8.73 4.97
C ILE A 245 -21.40 -8.40 3.47
N THR A 246 -22.53 -8.66 2.78
CA THR A 246 -22.69 -8.53 1.33
C THR A 246 -22.96 -7.11 0.85
N VAL A 247 -23.09 -6.17 1.79
CA VAL A 247 -23.24 -4.74 1.50
C VAL A 247 -22.08 -4.26 0.62
N ASP A 248 -22.45 -3.55 -0.45
CA ASP A 248 -21.53 -2.98 -1.45
C ASP A 248 -21.11 -1.57 -1.01
N ASP A 249 -20.29 -1.50 0.05
CA ASP A 249 -19.87 -0.26 0.72
C ASP A 249 -18.55 0.28 0.19
N PHE A 250 -17.56 -0.59 0.01
CA PHE A 250 -16.24 -0.26 -0.53
C PHE A 250 -15.99 -1.04 -1.81
N HIS A 251 -15.68 -0.32 -2.88
CA HIS A 251 -15.41 -0.92 -4.16
C HIS A 251 -13.94 -1.35 -4.26
N ALA A 252 -13.67 -2.36 -5.09
CA ALA A 252 -12.33 -2.88 -5.29
C ALA A 252 -12.08 -3.23 -6.76
N TYR A 253 -11.99 -2.22 -7.64
CA TYR A 253 -11.66 -2.41 -9.05
C TYR A 253 -10.15 -2.59 -9.26
N THR A 254 -9.73 -3.26 -10.34
CA THR A 254 -8.29 -3.40 -10.67
C THR A 254 -7.64 -2.03 -10.86
N CYS A 255 -6.50 -1.77 -10.21
CA CYS A 255 -5.86 -0.46 -10.16
C CYS A 255 -6.75 0.69 -9.65
N GLY A 256 -7.91 0.40 -9.03
CA GLY A 256 -8.76 1.43 -8.43
C GLY A 256 -8.11 2.06 -7.21
N LEU A 257 -8.20 3.39 -7.10
CA LEU A 257 -7.60 4.20 -6.03
C LEU A 257 -8.65 4.62 -5.02
N SER A 258 -8.45 4.28 -3.74
CA SER A 258 -9.21 4.83 -2.63
C SER A 258 -8.35 5.78 -1.80
N ALA A 259 -8.96 6.77 -1.16
CA ALA A 259 -8.29 7.74 -0.32
C ALA A 259 -9.04 7.88 1.01
N TYR A 260 -8.28 7.78 2.10
CA TYR A 260 -8.79 7.87 3.46
C TYR A 260 -8.08 9.01 4.19
N ARG A 261 -8.85 9.96 4.71
CA ARG A 261 -8.37 11.09 5.52
C ARG A 261 -8.54 10.77 6.99
N ARG A 262 -7.51 11.02 7.80
CA ARG A 262 -7.63 10.85 9.26
C ARG A 262 -8.58 11.90 9.81
N ARG A 263 -9.49 11.51 10.72
CA ARG A 263 -10.39 12.47 11.37
C ARG A 263 -9.59 13.44 12.25
N GLN A 264 -9.84 14.74 12.12
CA GLN A 264 -9.15 15.76 12.92
C GLN A 264 -9.36 15.48 14.42
N GLN A 265 -8.27 15.49 15.21
CA GLN A 265 -8.13 15.24 16.66
C GLN A 265 -7.42 13.94 17.09
N ALA A 266 -7.09 13.02 16.18
CA ALA A 266 -6.32 11.84 16.56
C ALA A 266 -4.82 12.19 16.77
N ALA A 267 -4.36 12.12 18.02
CA ALA A 267 -2.93 12.21 18.33
C ALA A 267 -2.13 11.08 17.63
N PRO A 268 -0.83 11.25 17.38
CA PRO A 268 0.02 10.15 16.91
C PRO A 268 -0.19 8.90 17.78
N VAL A 269 -0.38 7.75 17.13
CA VAL A 269 -0.48 6.47 17.83
C VAL A 269 0.93 6.06 18.23
N ALA A 270 1.17 5.92 19.53
CA ALA A 270 2.48 5.51 20.04
C ALA A 270 2.84 4.10 19.57
N VAL A 271 4.12 3.89 19.27
CA VAL A 271 4.69 2.54 19.14
C VAL A 271 4.84 1.98 20.56
N ASP A 272 4.12 0.91 20.88
CA ASP A 272 4.34 0.19 22.13
C ASP A 272 5.76 -0.39 22.11
N GLN A 273 6.51 -0.28 23.22
CA GLN A 273 7.90 -0.78 23.31
C GLN A 273 8.01 -2.32 23.23
N GLN A 274 6.91 -3.05 23.03
CA GLN A 274 6.88 -4.48 22.77
C GLN A 274 6.09 -4.80 21.51
N PRO A 275 6.72 -5.38 20.47
CA PRO A 275 6.01 -5.90 19.31
C PRO A 275 5.46 -7.28 19.68
N SER A 276 4.24 -7.34 20.17
CA SER A 276 3.38 -8.50 19.92
C SER A 276 1.97 -8.15 20.36
N VAL A 277 1.13 -7.75 19.43
CA VAL A 277 -0.28 -8.13 19.58
C VAL A 277 -0.30 -9.64 19.30
N SER A 278 0.09 -10.42 20.32
CA SER A 278 -0.27 -11.83 20.35
C SER A 278 -1.80 -11.88 20.23
N PRO A 279 -2.39 -12.91 19.61
CA PRO A 279 -3.86 -13.10 19.57
C PRO A 279 -4.54 -13.02 20.96
N ALA A 280 -3.76 -13.05 22.04
CA ALA A 280 -4.16 -12.89 23.44
C ALA A 280 -4.38 -11.44 23.92
N ALA A 281 -3.94 -10.40 23.19
CA ALA A 281 -4.11 -8.99 23.61
C ALA A 281 -5.52 -8.42 23.37
N GLY A 282 -6.45 -9.25 22.86
CA GLY A 282 -7.79 -8.83 22.46
C GLY A 282 -7.80 -8.16 21.09
N PRO A 283 -8.97 -8.10 20.43
CA PRO A 283 -9.11 -7.50 19.11
C PRO A 283 -8.83 -6.00 19.16
N VAL A 284 -8.21 -5.47 18.11
CA VAL A 284 -8.05 -4.02 17.91
C VAL A 284 -9.45 -3.39 17.97
N ALA A 285 -9.66 -2.40 18.84
CA ALA A 285 -10.93 -1.70 18.92
C ALA A 285 -11.07 -0.76 17.71
N TRP A 286 -11.89 -1.14 16.73
CA TRP A 286 -12.10 -0.34 15.51
C TRP A 286 -13.56 -0.21 15.09
N ARG A 287 -14.49 -0.99 15.66
CA ARG A 287 -15.90 -1.02 15.26
C ARG A 287 -16.68 0.22 15.75
N ASP A 288 -17.96 0.27 15.40
CA ASP A 288 -18.93 1.27 15.85
C ASP A 288 -18.53 2.70 15.50
N GLY A 289 -17.95 2.86 14.31
CA GLY A 289 -17.47 4.14 13.80
C GLY A 289 -16.16 4.61 14.42
N THR A 290 -15.50 3.83 15.29
CA THR A 290 -14.22 4.23 15.91
C THR A 290 -13.10 4.31 14.89
N GLY A 291 -12.93 3.25 14.10
CA GLY A 291 -11.87 3.07 13.12
C GLY A 291 -10.48 2.89 13.75
N VAL A 292 -9.61 2.15 13.06
CA VAL A 292 -8.24 1.89 13.53
C VAL A 292 -7.43 3.19 13.62
N GLY A 293 -6.68 3.38 14.71
CA GLY A 293 -5.72 4.49 14.82
C GLY A 293 -6.35 5.88 14.90
N GLY A 294 -7.60 5.98 15.37
CA GLY A 294 -8.30 7.25 15.55
C GLY A 294 -9.31 7.60 14.46
N GLY A 295 -9.62 6.66 13.56
CA GLY A 295 -10.71 6.76 12.61
C GLY A 295 -10.41 7.60 11.38
N TRP A 296 -11.03 7.20 10.27
CA TRP A 296 -10.77 7.75 8.95
C TRP A 296 -12.07 7.98 8.17
N ASP A 297 -12.07 8.99 7.31
CA ASP A 297 -13.15 9.27 6.37
C ASP A 297 -12.70 8.87 4.97
N CYS A 298 -13.56 8.13 4.27
CA CYS A 298 -13.32 7.72 2.88
C CYS A 298 -13.66 8.91 1.96
N GLU A 299 -12.65 9.55 1.38
CA GLU A 299 -12.79 10.68 0.44
C GLU A 299 -12.91 10.20 -1.01
N LEU A 300 -12.35 9.02 -1.31
CA LEU A 300 -12.36 8.42 -2.65
C LEU A 300 -12.53 6.89 -2.51
N ASN A 301 -13.44 6.30 -3.29
CA ASN A 301 -13.79 4.89 -3.19
C ASN A 301 -13.55 4.18 -4.54
N SER A 302 -12.34 3.61 -4.68
CA SER A 302 -11.89 2.87 -5.87
C SER A 302 -12.08 3.63 -7.19
N ASP A 303 -11.62 4.87 -7.24
CA ASP A 303 -11.65 5.67 -8.47
C ASP A 303 -10.78 5.02 -9.55
N CYS A 304 -11.33 4.99 -10.77
CA CYS A 304 -10.68 4.50 -11.97
C CYS A 304 -10.75 5.54 -13.10
N SER A 305 -11.11 6.79 -12.80
CA SER A 305 -11.27 7.86 -13.81
C SER A 305 -10.00 8.16 -14.62
N PHE A 306 -8.83 7.84 -14.05
CA PHE A 306 -7.52 7.98 -14.69
C PHE A 306 -7.11 6.77 -15.54
N LEU A 307 -7.86 5.66 -15.49
CA LEU A 307 -7.59 4.46 -16.29
C LEU A 307 -8.31 4.55 -17.62
N THR A 308 -7.63 4.25 -18.72
CA THR A 308 -8.23 4.27 -20.06
C THR A 308 -9.41 3.30 -20.17
N GLY A 309 -9.34 2.16 -19.48
CA GLY A 309 -10.41 1.15 -19.43
C GLY A 309 -11.49 1.38 -18.37
N GLY A 310 -11.36 2.41 -17.53
CA GLY A 310 -12.28 2.67 -16.42
C GLY A 310 -12.30 1.55 -15.38
N SER A 311 -13.45 1.40 -14.70
CA SER A 311 -13.63 0.43 -13.62
C SER A 311 -13.85 -0.99 -14.14
N GLU A 312 -12.98 -1.92 -13.75
CA GLU A 312 -13.03 -3.32 -14.18
C GLU A 312 -12.85 -4.30 -13.03
N ARG A 313 -13.43 -5.50 -13.21
CA ARG A 313 -13.25 -6.66 -12.30
C ARG A 313 -13.58 -6.36 -10.84
N GLY A 314 -14.59 -5.53 -10.59
CA GLY A 314 -15.10 -5.26 -9.24
C GLY A 314 -15.39 -6.55 -8.47
N TRP A 315 -15.22 -6.49 -7.16
CA TRP A 315 -15.40 -7.62 -6.26
C TRP A 315 -16.08 -7.15 -4.98
N LYS A 316 -16.88 -8.02 -4.37
CA LYS A 316 -17.48 -7.84 -3.05
C LYS A 316 -17.64 -9.19 -2.37
N PHE A 317 -17.78 -9.19 -1.04
CA PHE A 317 -18.12 -10.40 -0.30
C PHE A 317 -19.51 -10.90 -0.71
N SER A 318 -19.66 -12.20 -0.94
CA SER A 318 -20.96 -12.83 -1.21
C SER A 318 -21.56 -13.52 0.03
N GLY A 319 -20.78 -13.73 1.08
CA GLY A 319 -21.18 -14.39 2.33
C GLY A 319 -20.97 -15.91 2.31
N ASP A 320 -20.74 -16.50 1.15
CA ASP A 320 -20.53 -17.95 0.97
C ASP A 320 -19.08 -18.38 1.22
N GLU A 321 -18.17 -17.42 1.37
CA GLU A 321 -16.73 -17.66 1.46
C GLU A 321 -16.27 -18.12 2.87
N SER A 322 -17.15 -18.05 3.87
CA SER A 322 -16.85 -18.42 5.27
C SER A 322 -17.11 -19.89 5.61
N PHE A 323 -17.65 -20.70 4.69
CA PHE A 323 -18.08 -22.05 5.01
C PHE A 323 -16.97 -23.08 4.75
N GLY A 324 -16.28 -23.49 5.82
CA GLY A 324 -15.45 -24.71 5.85
C GLY A 324 -16.23 -26.03 5.71
N GLY A 325 -17.46 -25.98 5.18
CA GLY A 325 -18.32 -27.12 4.97
C GLY A 325 -18.41 -27.44 3.49
N ILE A 326 -17.75 -28.51 3.07
CA ILE A 326 -18.19 -29.27 1.89
C ILE A 326 -19.68 -29.52 2.09
N ASN A 327 -20.53 -28.87 1.30
CA ASN A 327 -21.96 -29.16 1.28
C ASN A 327 -22.12 -30.57 0.69
N GLN A 328 -21.97 -31.59 1.54
CA GLN A 328 -22.14 -33.00 1.17
C GLN A 328 -23.57 -33.29 0.63
N SER A 329 -24.50 -32.36 0.83
CA SER A 329 -25.87 -32.42 0.32
C SER A 329 -25.99 -32.38 -1.22
N ASN A 330 -25.01 -31.82 -1.94
CA ASN A 330 -25.05 -31.79 -3.41
C ASN A 330 -24.30 -32.94 -4.10
N VAL A 331 -23.52 -33.73 -3.35
CA VAL A 331 -22.80 -34.90 -3.90
C VAL A 331 -23.68 -36.17 -3.87
N GLU A 332 -24.71 -36.23 -3.02
CA GLU A 332 -25.67 -37.34 -3.00
C GLU A 332 -26.83 -37.18 -3.98
N ALA A 333 -27.17 -35.95 -4.38
CA ALA A 333 -28.26 -35.69 -5.33
C ALA A 333 -27.93 -36.18 -6.76
N ASP A 334 -26.66 -36.17 -7.16
CA ASP A 334 -26.22 -36.55 -8.51
C ASP A 334 -25.96 -38.07 -8.66
N LYS A 335 -26.00 -38.84 -7.57
CA LYS A 335 -25.82 -40.30 -7.59
C LYS A 335 -27.12 -41.10 -7.69
N ARG A 336 -28.29 -40.46 -7.72
CA ARG A 336 -29.61 -41.14 -7.73
C ARG A 336 -30.38 -41.11 -9.03
N THR A 337 -29.78 -40.65 -10.14
CA THR A 337 -30.43 -40.71 -11.45
C THR A 337 -29.88 -41.90 -12.25
N PRO A 338 -30.56 -43.05 -12.32
CA PRO A 338 -30.16 -44.10 -13.26
C PRO A 338 -30.39 -43.58 -14.68
N ARG A 339 -29.32 -43.56 -15.48
CA ARG A 339 -29.42 -43.32 -16.92
C ARG A 339 -30.28 -44.42 -17.54
N LEU A 340 -31.43 -44.04 -18.09
CA LEU A 340 -32.06 -44.74 -19.20
C LEU A 340 -31.33 -44.37 -20.50
#